data_AF-A0A537S9R8-F1
#
_entry.id   AF-A0A537S9R8-F1
#
_cell.length_a   1.000
_cell.length_b   1.000
_cell.length_c   1.000
_cell.angle_alpha   90.00
_cell.angle_beta   90.00
_cell.angle_gamma   90.00
#
_symmetry.space_group_name_H-M   'P 1'
#
loop_
_entity.id
_entity.type
_entity.pdbx_description
1 polymer ?
#
loop_
_entity_poly.entity_id
_entity_poly.type
_entity_poly.pdbx_seq_one_letter_code
_entity_poly.pdbx_strand_id
1 'polypeptide(L)' 'MEIISTCRPGARIAGTGRVSKHASGEAIDFEAGSRKGEVVRWLIANHKTGGTMTYSDMSHVHVDVGQHFVALNAYSGR' A
#
# COMPACT_ATOMS: atom_id res chain seq x y z
N MET A 1 -7.01 10.99 -8.77
CA MET A 1 -7.16 9.81 -7.91
C MET A 1 -7.45 8.65 -8.82
N GLU A 2 -6.60 7.62 -8.80
CA GLU A 2 -6.70 6.50 -9.74
C GLU A 2 -6.19 5.21 -9.07
N ILE A 3 -6.91 4.11 -9.23
CA ILE A 3 -6.44 2.78 -8.81
C ILE A 3 -5.48 2.27 -9.87
N ILE A 4 -4.24 1.97 -9.49
CA ILE A 4 -3.21 1.50 -10.42
C ILE A 4 -2.90 0.01 -10.27
N SER A 5 -3.27 -0.61 -9.15
CA SER A 5 -3.20 -2.06 -9.00
C SER A 5 -4.17 -2.60 -7.97
N THR A 6 -4.65 -3.82 -8.20
CA THR A 6 -5.52 -4.59 -7.31
C THR A 6 -4.99 -6.02 -7.17
N CYS A 7 -5.79 -7.04 -7.44
CA CYS A 7 -5.38 -8.43 -7.36
C CYS A 7 -4.31 -8.77 -8.42
N ARG A 8 -3.21 -9.37 -7.96
CA ARG A 8 -2.12 -9.89 -8.79
C ARG A 8 -1.83 -11.33 -8.33
N PRO A 9 -2.48 -12.35 -8.94
CA PRO A 9 -2.29 -13.74 -8.53
C PRO A 9 -0.81 -14.13 -8.46
N GLY A 10 -0.39 -14.73 -7.34
CA GLY A 10 1.00 -15.13 -7.11
C GLY A 10 1.96 -14.01 -6.70
N ALA A 11 1.48 -12.78 -6.47
CA ALA A 11 2.33 -11.67 -6.04
C ALA A 11 3.09 -11.95 -4.74
N ARG A 12 4.36 -11.56 -4.73
CA ARG A 12 5.27 -11.69 -3.58
C ARG A 12 5.91 -10.35 -3.24
N ILE A 13 6.21 -10.13 -1.96
CA ILE A 13 6.89 -8.94 -1.47
C ILE A 13 8.37 -9.03 -1.86
N ALA A 14 8.87 -8.00 -2.55
CA ALA A 14 10.27 -7.90 -2.95
C ALA A 14 11.21 -8.01 -1.72
N GLY A 15 12.38 -8.63 -1.90
CA GLY A 15 13.37 -8.84 -0.84
C GLY A 15 13.03 -9.94 0.19
N THR A 16 11.76 -10.22 0.46
CA THR A 16 11.36 -11.23 1.47
C THR A 16 10.76 -12.51 0.88
N GLY A 17 10.19 -12.44 -0.33
CA GLY A 17 9.50 -13.57 -0.96
C GLY A 17 8.17 -13.97 -0.29
N ARG A 18 7.77 -13.28 0.79
CA ARG A 18 6.49 -13.49 1.48
C ARG A 18 5.32 -13.22 0.52
N VAL A 19 4.22 -13.96 0.70
CA VAL A 19 3.00 -13.76 -0.09
C VAL A 19 2.46 -12.36 0.18
N SER A 20 2.18 -11.62 -0.90
CA SER A 20 1.60 -10.28 -0.82
C SER A 20 0.08 -10.37 -0.67
N LYS A 21 -0.53 -9.40 0.00
CA LYS A 21 -1.99 -9.23 0.05
C LYS A 21 -2.63 -8.95 -1.31
N HIS A 22 -1.86 -8.49 -2.30
CA HIS A 22 -2.33 -8.44 -3.69
C HIS A 22 -2.60 -9.83 -4.27
N ALA A 23 -1.93 -10.89 -3.78
CA ALA A 23 -2.13 -12.24 -4.30
C ALA A 23 -3.53 -12.79 -4.03
N SER A 24 -4.16 -12.31 -2.95
CA SER A 24 -5.50 -12.70 -2.49
C SER A 24 -6.58 -11.63 -2.78
N GLY A 25 -6.23 -10.53 -3.48
CA GLY A 25 -7.16 -9.44 -3.74
C GLY A 25 -7.50 -8.59 -2.50
N GLU A 26 -6.69 -8.68 -1.45
CA GLU A 26 -6.88 -7.99 -0.17
C GLU A 26 -6.15 -6.63 -0.11
N ALA A 27 -5.54 -6.19 -1.21
CA ALA A 27 -4.77 -4.95 -1.29
C ALA A 27 -5.02 -4.18 -2.59
N ILE A 28 -4.86 -2.86 -2.51
CA ILE A 28 -4.86 -1.94 -3.65
C ILE A 28 -3.69 -0.95 -3.57
N ASP A 29 -3.18 -0.59 -4.74
CA ASP A 29 -2.25 0.51 -4.94
C ASP A 29 -2.98 1.61 -5.73
N PHE A 30 -2.85 2.86 -5.29
CA PHE A 30 -3.51 3.98 -5.95
C PHE A 30 -2.68 5.26 -5.93
N GLU A 31 -2.90 6.10 -6.95
CA GLU A 31 -2.29 7.42 -7.06
C GLU A 31 -3.21 8.49 -6.49
N ALA A 32 -2.73 9.21 -5.48
CA ALA A 32 -3.44 10.31 -4.84
C ALA A 32 -3.11 11.69 -5.44
N GLY A 33 -2.19 11.75 -6.42
CA GLY A 33 -1.72 12.99 -7.03
C GLY A 33 -1.18 13.99 -5.99
N SER A 34 -1.49 15.28 -6.18
CA SER A 34 -1.06 16.35 -5.25
C SER A 34 -1.60 16.20 -3.82
N ARG A 35 -2.61 15.35 -3.60
CA ARG A 35 -3.25 15.13 -2.29
C ARG A 35 -2.64 13.99 -1.49
N LYS A 36 -1.54 13.37 -1.95
CA LYS A 36 -0.90 12.21 -1.27
C LYS A 36 -0.73 12.43 0.23
N GLY A 37 -0.19 13.58 0.64
CA GLY A 37 0.03 13.90 2.05
C GLY A 37 -1.26 13.96 2.88
N GLU A 38 -2.33 14.55 2.34
CA GLU A 38 -3.64 14.60 3.02
C GLU A 38 -4.26 13.22 3.18
N VAL A 39 -4.26 12.44 2.11
CA VAL A 39 -4.85 11.10 2.08
C VAL A 39 -4.11 10.17 3.05
N VAL A 40 -2.77 10.20 3.05
CA VAL A 40 -1.97 9.40 3.99
C VAL A 40 -2.26 9.80 5.44
N ARG A 41 -2.34 11.10 5.76
CA ARG A 41 -2.72 11.55 7.11
C ARG A 41 -4.10 11.04 7.52
N TRP A 42 -5.08 11.11 6.62
CA TRP A 42 -6.42 10.61 6.87
C TRP A 42 -6.42 9.09 7.09
N LEU A 43 -5.68 8.32 6.29
CA LEU A 43 -5.57 6.87 6.44
C LEU A 43 -4.93 6.49 7.78
N ILE A 44 -3.82 7.13 8.18
CA ILE A 44 -3.22 6.89 9.51
C ILE A 44 -4.23 7.14 10.63
N ALA A 45 -5.02 8.21 10.49
CA ALA A 45 -6.02 8.59 11.49
C ALA A 45 -7.24 7.65 11.53
N ASN A 46 -7.64 7.02 10.41
CA ASN A 46 -8.94 6.34 10.28
C ASN A 46 -8.86 4.86 9.87
N HIS A 47 -7.84 4.44 9.15
CA HIS A 47 -7.66 3.05 8.70
C HIS A 47 -7.06 2.21 9.82
N LYS A 48 -7.92 1.72 10.71
CA LYS A 48 -7.51 0.98 11.93
C LYS A 48 -7.46 -0.54 11.76
N THR A 49 -7.85 -1.05 10.60
CA THR A 49 -7.87 -2.48 10.30
C THR A 49 -7.18 -2.70 8.95
N GLY A 50 -5.89 -3.09 8.99
CA GLY A 50 -5.07 -3.31 7.81
C GLY A 50 -3.91 -2.33 7.65
N GLY A 51 -3.17 -2.48 6.55
CA GLY A 51 -1.96 -1.74 6.24
C GLY A 51 -2.18 -0.40 5.55
N THR A 52 -1.39 0.59 5.92
CA THR A 52 -1.14 1.77 5.08
C THR A 52 0.35 1.93 4.86
N MET A 53 0.77 1.91 3.60
CA MET A 53 2.17 2.02 3.23
C MET A 53 2.40 3.05 2.12
N THR A 54 3.49 3.80 2.22
CA THR A 54 4.02 4.61 1.12
C THR A 54 5.47 4.25 0.86
N TYR A 55 5.89 4.34 -0.39
CA TYR A 55 7.27 4.15 -0.78
C TYR A 55 7.99 5.48 -1.00
N SER A 56 9.28 5.54 -0.67
CA SER A 56 10.11 6.74 -0.86
C SER A 56 10.40 7.04 -2.33
N ASP A 57 10.43 5.99 -3.15
CA ASP A 57 10.80 5.97 -4.55
C ASP A 57 9.59 5.81 -5.48
N MET A 58 8.36 5.79 -4.94
CA MET A 58 7.13 5.66 -5.73
C MET A 58 6.06 6.68 -5.31
N SER A 59 5.24 7.11 -6.27
CA SER A 59 4.17 8.08 -6.07
C SER A 59 2.92 7.49 -5.39
N HIS A 60 2.62 6.22 -5.60
CA HIS A 60 1.39 5.59 -5.11
C HIS A 60 1.35 5.34 -3.59
N VAL A 61 0.14 5.06 -3.11
CA VAL A 61 -0.18 4.62 -1.74
C VAL A 61 -0.69 3.18 -1.80
N HIS A 62 -0.15 2.32 -0.95
CA HIS A 62 -0.63 0.95 -0.74
C HIS A 62 -1.56 0.91 0.46
N VAL A 63 -2.71 0.24 0.32
CA VAL A 63 -3.56 -0.15 1.44
C VAL A 63 -4.00 -1.60 1.32
N ASP A 64 -4.12 -2.29 2.45
CA ASP A 64 -4.61 -3.67 2.53
C ASP A 64 -5.51 -3.89 3.74
N VAL A 65 -6.21 -5.02 3.75
CA VAL A 65 -6.95 -5.49 4.92
C VAL A 65 -6.14 -6.52 5.73
N GLY A 66 -6.38 -6.53 7.05
CA GLY A 66 -5.77 -7.49 7.97
C GLY A 66 -5.22 -6.83 9.23
N GLN A 67 -4.03 -7.26 9.66
CA GLN A 67 -3.36 -6.69 10.83
C GLN A 67 -3.01 -5.24 10.57
N HIS A 68 -3.29 -4.38 11.56
CA HIS A 68 -2.98 -2.96 11.44
C HIS A 68 -1.47 -2.70 11.44
N PHE A 69 -1.01 -1.92 10.46
CA PHE A 69 0.32 -1.34 10.46
C PHE A 69 0.37 -0.05 9.64
N VAL A 70 1.37 0.79 9.93
CA VAL A 70 1.69 1.98 9.15
C VAL A 70 3.18 1.95 8.81
N ALA A 71 3.51 2.06 7.53
CA ALA A 71 4.89 2.10 7.05
C ALA A 71 5.07 3.27 6.08
N LEU A 72 5.77 4.32 6.51
CA LEU A 72 5.96 5.53 5.70
C LEU A 72 7.37 5.53 5.12
N ASN A 73 7.48 5.93 3.86
CA ASN A 73 8.76 6.02 3.13
C ASN A 73 9.52 4.70 3.13
N ALA A 74 8.82 3.57 3.00
CA ALA A 74 9.46 2.28 2.81
C ALA A 74 10.24 2.27 1.48
N TYR A 75 11.39 1.61 1.44
CA TYR A 75 12.08 1.39 0.17
C TYR A 75 11.37 0.25 -0.57
N SER A 76 11.04 0.45 -1.86
CA SER A 76 10.31 -0.55 -2.64
C SER A 76 11.14 -1.81 -2.95
N GLY A 77 12.47 -1.74 -2.79
CA GLY A 77 13.37 -2.85 -3.10
C GLY A 77 13.65 -3.03 -4.59
N ARG A 78 13.27 -2.06 -5.43
CA ARG A 78 13.64 -1.99 -6.85
C ARG A 78 14.97 -1.26 -7.07
#